data_AF-A0A1Y5D6A8-F1
#
_entry.id   AF-A0A1Y5D6A8-F1
#
_cell.length_a   1.000
_cell.length_b   1.000
_cell.length_c   1.000
_cell.angle_alpha   90.00
_cell.angle_beta   90.00
_cell.angle_gamma   90.00
#
_symmetry.space_group_name_H-M   'P 1'
#
loop_
_entity.id
_entity.type
_entity.pdbx_description
1 polymer ?
#
loop_
_entity_poly.entity_id
_entity_poly.type
_entity_poly.pdbx_seq_one_letter_code
_entity_poly.pdbx_strand_id
1 'polypeptide(L)'
;MTKSDKKSISYKDAGVDINAGNQLVERIKGVSKKTRRPEVMGGLGGFGALTRLPTKYKNPILVSGTDGVGTKLRLAMDLNQHDTIGIDLVAMCVNDLIVAGAEPLLFLDYYATGKLDIDVAANVVTGIGE
;
A
#
# COMPACT_ATOMS: atom_id res chain seq x y z
N MET A 1 34.45 23.63 32.56
CA MET A 1 33.77 23.68 31.25
C MET A 1 33.08 22.34 31.02
N THR A 2 31.80 22.24 31.34
CA THR A 2 31.00 21.03 31.08
C THR A 2 30.54 21.07 29.62
N LYS A 3 31.14 20.23 28.77
CA LYS A 3 30.63 20.00 27.41
C LYS A 3 29.28 19.29 27.55
N SER A 4 28.21 20.02 27.26
CA SER A 4 26.89 19.43 27.03
C SER A 4 26.97 18.59 25.76
N ASP A 5 27.00 17.26 25.90
CA ASP A 5 26.77 16.32 24.81
C ASP A 5 25.31 16.50 24.31
N LYS A 6 25.11 17.43 23.38
CA LYS A 6 23.84 17.52 22.64
C LYS A 6 23.74 16.28 21.77
N LYS A 7 22.98 15.29 22.23
CA LYS A 7 22.58 14.13 21.44
C LYS A 7 21.92 14.65 20.15
N SER A 8 22.57 14.39 19.02
CA SER A 8 22.05 14.72 17.69
C SER A 8 20.73 13.98 17.49
N ILE A 9 19.66 14.72 17.20
CA ILE A 9 18.35 14.16 16.83
C ILE A 9 18.40 13.76 15.36
N SER A 10 18.20 12.48 15.09
CA SER A 10 18.13 11.95 13.73
C SER A 10 16.69 11.99 13.20
N TYR A 11 16.53 11.95 11.88
CA TYR A 11 15.22 11.82 11.24
C TYR A 11 14.47 10.55 11.68
N LYS A 12 15.23 9.51 12.05
CA LYS A 12 14.73 8.28 12.65
C LYS A 12 14.18 8.48 14.06
N ASP A 13 14.73 9.40 14.85
CA ASP A 13 14.19 9.75 16.16
C ASP A 13 12.84 10.47 16.06
N ALA A 14 12.54 11.07 14.89
CA ALA A 14 11.21 11.59 14.55
C ALA A 14 10.23 10.51 14.05
N GLY A 15 10.62 9.23 14.11
CA GLY A 15 9.81 8.08 13.67
C GLY A 15 9.99 7.69 12.21
N VAL A 16 10.87 8.37 11.46
CA VAL A 16 11.06 8.11 10.02
C VAL A 16 12.32 7.27 9.78
N ASP A 17 12.14 5.96 9.67
CA ASP A 17 13.21 5.02 9.33
C ASP A 17 13.18 4.66 7.84
N ILE A 18 14.02 5.34 7.05
CA ILE A 18 14.15 5.12 5.60
C ILE A 18 14.61 3.69 5.29
N ASN A 19 15.46 3.09 6.13
CA ASN A 19 15.95 1.74 5.90
C ASN A 19 14.82 0.72 6.09
N ALA A 20 13.96 0.91 7.09
CA ALA A 20 12.79 0.06 7.29
C ALA A 20 11.81 0.15 6.11
N GLY A 21 11.61 1.36 5.55
CA GLY A 21 10.84 1.55 4.32
C GLY A 21 11.42 0.79 3.13
N ASN A 22 12.74 0.89 2.90
CA ASN A 22 13.39 0.17 1.81
C ASN A 22 13.32 -1.36 1.98
N GLN A 23 13.45 -1.86 3.21
CA GLN A 23 13.29 -3.29 3.51
C GLN A 23 11.87 -3.78 3.22
N LEU A 24 10.85 -3.00 3.58
CA LEU A 24 9.46 -3.32 3.25
C LEU A 24 9.28 -3.39 1.73
N VAL A 25 9.78 -2.40 0.98
CA VAL A 25 9.70 -2.37 -0.49
C VAL A 25 10.29 -3.64 -1.11
N GLU A 26 11.49 -4.06 -0.68
CA GLU A 26 12.09 -5.29 -1.21
C GLU A 26 11.28 -6.55 -0.82
N ARG A 27 10.65 -6.57 0.35
CA ARG A 27 9.82 -7.70 0.80
C ARG A 27 8.53 -7.85 0.00
N ILE A 28 7.90 -6.74 -0.36
CA ILE A 28 6.61 -6.73 -1.08
C ILE A 28 6.75 -6.68 -2.60
N LYS A 29 7.97 -6.53 -3.12
CA LYS A 29 8.26 -6.44 -4.56
C LYS A 29 7.71 -7.62 -5.36
N GLY A 30 7.76 -8.82 -4.78
CA GLY A 30 7.20 -10.02 -5.37
C GLY A 30 5.67 -9.97 -5.51
N VAL A 31 4.99 -9.40 -4.51
CA VAL A 31 3.53 -9.22 -4.50
C VAL A 31 3.11 -8.26 -5.61
N SER A 32 3.70 -7.06 -5.65
CA SER A 32 3.40 -6.06 -6.70
C SER A 32 3.72 -6.57 -8.12
N LYS A 33 4.75 -7.41 -8.27
CA LYS A 33 5.07 -8.00 -9.58
C LYS A 33 3.98 -8.98 -10.05
N LYS A 34 3.33 -9.73 -9.14
CA LYS A 34 2.27 -10.69 -9.48
C LYS A 34 0.98 -9.99 -9.93
N THR A 35 0.66 -8.84 -9.36
CA THR A 35 -0.53 -8.04 -9.73
C THR A 35 -0.33 -7.20 -10.99
N ARG A 36 0.85 -7.27 -11.61
CA ARG A 36 1.21 -6.43 -12.75
C ARG A 36 0.36 -6.74 -13.98
N ARG A 37 -0.26 -5.69 -14.52
CA ARG A 37 -0.94 -5.73 -15.82
C ARG A 37 -0.05 -5.23 -16.98
N PRO A 38 -0.36 -5.57 -18.24
CA PRO A 38 0.38 -5.10 -19.41
C PRO A 38 0.40 -3.57 -19.55
N GLU A 39 -0.60 -2.87 -19.01
CA GLU A 39 -0.71 -1.42 -19.07
C GLU A 39 0.29 -0.69 -18.14
N VAL A 40 0.87 -1.39 -17.14
CA VAL A 40 1.79 -0.81 -16.15
C VAL A 40 3.17 -0.56 -16.74
N MET A 41 3.61 0.70 -16.69
CA MET A 41 4.92 1.17 -17.15
C MET A 41 5.88 1.33 -15.96
N GLY A 42 7.06 0.71 -16.03
CA GLY A 42 8.07 0.78 -14.97
C GLY A 42 7.84 -0.24 -13.84
N GLY A 43 8.19 0.13 -12.60
CA GLY A 43 8.08 -0.72 -11.42
C GLY A 43 8.18 0.10 -10.12
N LEU A 44 8.21 -0.59 -8.98
CA LEU A 44 8.33 0.04 -7.65
C LEU A 44 9.64 0.84 -7.50
N GLY A 45 9.58 1.96 -6.78
CA GLY A 45 10.73 2.80 -6.43
C GLY A 45 10.83 4.15 -7.15
N GLY A 46 9.92 4.44 -8.09
CA GLY A 46 9.79 5.77 -8.71
C GLY A 46 8.86 6.71 -7.93
N PHE A 47 8.81 7.99 -8.33
CA PHE A 47 7.90 9.00 -7.75
C PHE A 47 6.41 8.71 -7.95
N GLY A 48 6.07 7.88 -8.93
CA GLY A 48 4.69 7.48 -9.20
C GLY A 48 4.62 6.23 -10.07
N ALA A 49 3.54 5.48 -9.90
CA ALA A 49 3.19 4.40 -10.81
C ALA A 49 2.58 4.97 -12.09
N LEU A 50 3.01 4.47 -13.23
CA LEU A 50 2.53 4.91 -14.55
C LEU A 50 1.72 3.78 -15.18
N THR A 51 0.50 4.06 -15.64
CA THR A 51 -0.38 3.07 -16.27
C THR A 51 -1.03 3.67 -17.51
N ARG A 52 -0.95 2.96 -18.64
CA ARG A 52 -1.64 3.36 -19.87
C ARG A 52 -3.13 3.02 -19.77
N LEU A 53 -3.98 3.77 -20.47
CA LEU A 53 -5.38 3.39 -20.61
C LEU A 53 -5.51 2.18 -21.56
N PRO A 54 -6.34 1.17 -21.24
CA PRO A 54 -6.60 0.05 -22.14
C PRO A 54 -7.19 0.52 -23.46
N THR A 55 -6.67 0.01 -24.58
CA THR A 55 -7.06 0.45 -25.94
C THR A 55 -8.46 0.00 -26.38
N LYS A 56 -9.09 -0.92 -25.64
CA LYS A 56 -10.44 -1.42 -25.94
C LYS A 56 -11.54 -0.37 -25.73
N TYR A 57 -11.27 0.69 -24.99
CA TYR A 57 -12.22 1.76 -24.70
C TYR A 57 -12.06 2.93 -25.68
N LYS A 58 -13.13 3.27 -26.43
CA LYS A 58 -13.10 4.38 -27.40
C LYS A 58 -13.12 5.75 -26.73
N ASN A 59 -13.99 5.93 -25.74
CA ASN A 59 -14.14 7.16 -24.95
C ASN A 59 -14.10 6.79 -23.45
N PRO A 60 -12.91 6.49 -22.91
CA PRO A 60 -12.79 6.00 -21.54
C PRO A 60 -13.22 7.08 -20.53
N ILE A 61 -13.97 6.66 -19.52
CA ILE A 61 -14.27 7.45 -18.31
C ILE A 61 -13.50 6.81 -17.16
N LEU A 62 -12.82 7.64 -16.36
CA LEU A 62 -12.15 7.19 -15.16
C LEU A 62 -13.10 7.28 -13.97
N VAL A 63 -13.23 6.17 -13.25
CA VAL A 63 -13.94 6.11 -11.97
C VAL A 63 -12.88 5.83 -10.91
N SER A 64 -12.80 6.69 -9.90
CA SER A 64 -11.88 6.54 -8.77
C SER A 64 -12.67 6.43 -7.48
N GLY A 65 -12.20 5.57 -6.58
CA GLY A 65 -12.74 5.37 -5.25
C GLY A 65 -11.62 5.31 -4.23
N THR A 66 -11.94 5.62 -2.98
CA THR A 66 -11.04 5.46 -1.84
C THR A 66 -11.88 5.00 -0.66
N ASP A 67 -11.41 3.97 0.04
CA ASP A 67 -12.09 3.45 1.22
C ASP A 67 -11.06 2.91 2.21
N GLY A 68 -11.51 2.63 3.43
CA GLY A 68 -10.75 1.95 4.46
C GLY A 68 -11.44 0.67 4.91
N VAL A 69 -10.70 -0.15 5.64
CA VAL A 69 -11.24 -1.38 6.25
C VAL A 69 -12.23 -1.08 7.39
N GLY A 70 -12.09 0.08 8.03
CA GLY A 70 -12.92 0.48 9.17
C GLY A 70 -12.58 -0.28 10.45
N THR A 71 -13.58 -0.45 11.33
CA THR A 71 -13.39 -1.00 12.68
C THR A 71 -12.99 -2.48 12.70
N LYS A 72 -13.15 -3.21 11.59
CA LYS A 72 -12.68 -4.61 11.45
C LYS A 72 -11.16 -4.74 11.69
N LEU A 73 -10.38 -3.67 11.45
CA LEU A 73 -8.95 -3.62 11.79
C LEU A 73 -8.68 -3.92 13.26
N ARG A 74 -9.58 -3.53 14.18
CA ARG A 74 -9.39 -3.83 15.62
C ARG A 74 -9.40 -5.33 15.88
N LEU A 75 -10.31 -6.07 15.25
CA LEU A 75 -10.37 -7.52 15.40
C LEU A 75 -9.12 -8.20 14.82
N ALA A 76 -8.64 -7.76 13.65
CA ALA A 76 -7.40 -8.24 13.05
C ALA A 76 -6.19 -8.03 13.98
N MET A 77 -6.12 -6.86 14.65
CA MET A 77 -5.09 -6.55 15.63
C MET A 77 -5.20 -7.42 16.88
N ASP A 78 -6.40 -7.57 17.44
CA ASP A 78 -6.63 -8.34 18.68
C ASP A 78 -6.33 -9.84 18.47
N LEU A 79 -6.60 -10.36 17.27
CA LEU A 79 -6.31 -11.75 16.88
C LEU A 79 -4.89 -11.95 16.33
N ASN A 80 -4.14 -10.87 16.10
CA ASN A 80 -2.85 -10.87 15.42
C ASN A 80 -2.89 -11.58 14.04
N GLN A 81 -3.95 -11.34 13.27
CA GLN A 81 -4.18 -11.88 11.93
C GLN A 81 -4.32 -10.75 10.91
N HIS A 82 -3.31 -10.57 10.06
CA HIS A 82 -3.18 -9.40 9.17
C HIS A 82 -3.13 -9.76 7.68
N ASP A 83 -3.05 -11.05 7.35
CA ASP A 83 -2.84 -11.58 6.01
C ASP A 83 -4.07 -11.47 5.10
N THR A 84 -5.28 -11.41 5.65
CA THR A 84 -6.52 -11.26 4.86
C THR A 84 -7.09 -9.84 4.86
N ILE A 85 -6.61 -8.95 5.73
CA ILE A 85 -7.22 -7.62 5.90
C ILE A 85 -7.00 -6.72 4.68
N GLY A 86 -5.94 -6.99 3.90
CA GLY A 86 -5.70 -6.34 2.62
C GLY A 86 -6.73 -6.71 1.55
N ILE A 87 -7.27 -7.93 1.60
CA ILE A 87 -8.34 -8.38 0.68
C ILE A 87 -9.61 -7.57 0.96
N ASP A 88 -9.95 -7.39 2.23
CA ASP A 88 -11.09 -6.56 2.63
C ASP A 88 -10.95 -5.12 2.13
N LEU A 89 -9.74 -4.53 2.24
CA LEU A 89 -9.46 -3.19 1.74
C LEU A 89 -9.70 -3.07 0.23
N VAL A 90 -9.19 -4.01 -0.56
CA VAL A 90 -9.39 -4.01 -2.01
C VAL A 90 -10.86 -4.23 -2.36
N ALA A 91 -11.54 -5.16 -1.68
CA ALA A 91 -12.93 -5.49 -1.95
C ALA A 91 -13.86 -4.29 -1.71
N MET A 92 -13.65 -3.50 -0.65
CA MET A 92 -14.43 -2.28 -0.39
C MET A 92 -14.34 -1.31 -1.57
N CYS A 93 -13.13 -1.00 -2.04
CA CYS A 93 -12.94 -0.11 -3.17
C CYS A 93 -13.48 -0.69 -4.49
N VAL A 94 -13.14 -1.94 -4.81
CA VAL A 94 -13.47 -2.54 -6.12
C VAL A 94 -14.97 -2.77 -6.27
N ASN A 95 -15.66 -3.19 -5.22
CA ASN A 95 -17.11 -3.43 -5.27
C ASN A 95 -17.90 -2.16 -5.61
N ASP A 96 -17.45 -0.99 -5.15
CA ASP A 96 -18.09 0.28 -5.49
C ASP A 96 -17.85 0.68 -6.96
N LEU A 97 -16.68 0.37 -7.51
CA LEU A 97 -16.37 0.66 -8.92
C LEU A 97 -17.22 -0.19 -9.88
N ILE A 98 -17.40 -1.48 -9.58
CA ILE A 98 -18.13 -2.39 -10.46
C ILE A 98 -19.64 -2.09 -10.50
N VAL A 99 -20.22 -1.47 -9.46
CA VAL A 99 -21.61 -1.00 -9.46
C VAL A 99 -21.84 0.07 -10.53
N ALA A 100 -20.84 0.88 -10.83
CA ALA A 100 -20.85 1.83 -11.95
C ALA A 100 -20.50 1.18 -13.31
N GLY A 101 -20.25 -0.13 -13.35
CA GLY A 101 -19.80 -0.85 -14.54
C GLY A 101 -18.33 -0.63 -14.92
N ALA A 102 -17.51 -0.11 -14.00
CA ALA A 102 -16.09 0.14 -14.26
C ALA A 102 -15.24 -1.15 -14.15
N GLU A 103 -14.18 -1.24 -14.94
CA GLU A 103 -13.12 -2.26 -14.79
C GLU A 103 -12.00 -1.71 -13.89
N PRO A 104 -11.63 -2.40 -12.79
CA PRO A 104 -10.46 -2.04 -11.99
C PRO A 104 -9.17 -2.07 -12.81
N LEU A 105 -8.43 -0.96 -12.80
CA LEU A 105 -7.20 -0.78 -13.59
C LEU A 105 -5.93 -0.76 -12.73
N LEU A 106 -5.94 0.01 -11.64
CA LEU A 106 -4.80 0.17 -10.74
C LEU A 106 -5.31 0.31 -9.30
N PHE A 107 -4.49 -0.09 -8.33
CA PHE A 107 -4.76 0.09 -6.91
C PHE A 107 -3.55 0.74 -6.24
N LEU A 108 -3.79 1.69 -5.33
CA LEU A 108 -2.78 2.31 -4.49
C LEU A 108 -3.25 2.21 -3.05
N ASP A 109 -2.34 1.87 -2.15
CA ASP A 109 -2.59 1.78 -0.72
C ASP A 109 -1.82 2.83 0.07
N TYR A 110 -2.31 3.12 1.28
CA TYR A 110 -1.66 3.99 2.24
C TYR A 110 -1.63 3.30 3.61
N TYR A 111 -0.42 2.93 4.06
CA TYR A 111 -0.20 2.28 5.35
C TYR A 111 0.35 3.28 6.37
N ALA A 112 -0.35 3.42 7.50
CA ALA A 112 0.06 4.31 8.59
C ALA A 112 0.16 3.55 9.92
N THR A 113 1.26 3.80 10.64
CA THR A 113 1.50 3.24 11.98
C THR A 113 2.42 4.17 12.77
N GLY A 114 2.37 4.10 14.11
CA GLY A 114 3.30 4.83 14.96
C GLY A 114 4.76 4.33 14.85
N LYS A 115 4.94 3.02 14.62
CA LYS A 115 6.24 2.41 14.31
C LYS A 115 6.04 1.29 13.31
N LEU A 116 6.85 1.29 12.25
CA LEU A 116 6.79 0.27 11.23
C LEU A 116 7.24 -1.09 11.78
N ASP A 117 6.29 -2.02 11.80
CA ASP A 117 6.57 -3.45 11.87
C ASP A 117 6.53 -4.01 10.45
N ILE A 118 7.67 -4.52 9.98
CA ILE A 118 7.85 -4.95 8.60
C ILE A 118 7.08 -6.24 8.32
N ASP A 119 6.97 -7.15 9.29
CA ASP A 119 6.30 -8.43 9.11
C ASP A 119 4.78 -8.22 9.02
N VAL A 120 4.22 -7.39 9.90
CA VAL A 120 2.80 -7.02 9.85
C VAL A 120 2.49 -6.28 8.55
N ALA A 121 3.27 -5.26 8.20
CA ALA A 121 3.04 -4.49 6.97
C ALA A 121 3.14 -5.37 5.72
N ALA A 122 4.11 -6.29 5.66
CA ALA A 122 4.24 -7.23 4.55
C ALA A 122 3.04 -8.19 4.45
N ASN A 123 2.49 -8.65 5.57
CA ASN A 123 1.27 -9.49 5.57
C ASN A 123 0.06 -8.71 5.03
N VAL A 124 -0.14 -7.48 5.47
CA VAL A 124 -1.22 -6.62 4.95
C VAL A 124 -1.08 -6.41 3.45
N VAL A 125 0.11 -6.03 2.98
CA VAL A 125 0.36 -5.80 1.55
C VAL A 125 0.23 -7.10 0.73
N THR A 126 0.58 -8.25 1.30
CA THR A 126 0.37 -9.55 0.66
C THR A 126 -1.12 -9.78 0.41
N GLY A 127 -1.98 -9.50 1.41
CA GLY A 127 -3.43 -9.58 1.22
C GLY A 127 -3.98 -8.56 0.21
N ILE A 128 -3.36 -7.38 0.07
CA ILE A 128 -3.75 -6.40 -0.97
C ILE A 128 -3.44 -6.94 -2.39
N GLY A 129 -2.39 -7.74 -2.54
CA GLY A 129 -1.96 -8.26 -3.84
C GLY A 129 -2.33 -9.70 -4.16
N GLU A 130 -3.20 -10.30 -3.35
CA GLU A 130 -3.85 -11.60 -3.62
C GLU A 130 -4.98 -11.44 -4.65
#